data_AF-A0A957F1A9-F1
#
_entry.id   AF-A0A957F1A9-F1
#
_cell.length_a   1.000
_cell.length_b   1.000
_cell.length_c   1.000
_cell.angle_alpha   90.00
_cell.angle_beta   90.00
_cell.angle_gamma   90.00
#
_symmetry.space_group_name_H-M   'P 1'
#
loop_
_entity.id
_entity.type
_entity.pdbx_description
1 polymer ?
#
loop_
_entity_poly.entity_id
_entity_poly.type
_entity_poly.pdbx_seq_one_letter_code
_entity_poly.pdbx_strand_id
1 'polypeptide(L)'
;MSIAAFVTRMAAQGIELYPNDGQLGVRAAEGALTPQLIAHLRTHKQDLLAYFAASDTHPLSYNQTGLWFELQFSPESTQYHLTNVARLFSVVDVALLQQAFQRLVNRHPILRTTIIESDGQPLLQVHHYQPVAFTQVDASASSWDEIEAQVDAYHNAPFDLANRSFHVYLLTKRPNEHVLVMKLHHMLLDGRSMSIIQSELRELYLAAKSQRVASLPTIEATYGEYVAWQQSVMEERGEALRTYWREQ
;
A
#
# COMPACT_ATOMS: atom_id res chain seq x y z
N MET A 1 4.26 26.69 -4.80
CA MET A 1 4.49 25.29 -4.39
C MET A 1 3.48 24.43 -5.12
N SER A 2 3.86 23.28 -5.67
CA SER A 2 2.91 22.38 -6.34
C SER A 2 1.95 21.74 -5.33
N ILE A 3 0.80 21.23 -5.80
CA ILE A 3 -0.16 20.50 -4.95
C ILE A 3 0.50 19.27 -4.32
N ALA A 4 1.29 18.52 -5.09
CA ALA A 4 2.04 17.37 -4.59
C ALA A 4 2.98 17.76 -3.43
N ALA A 5 3.80 18.81 -3.60
CA ALA A 5 4.70 19.29 -2.55
C ALA A 5 3.95 19.81 -1.31
N PHE A 6 2.77 20.42 -1.51
CA PHE A 6 1.91 20.82 -0.41
C PHE A 6 1.40 19.61 0.38
N VAL A 7 0.87 18.58 -0.30
CA VAL A 7 0.37 17.35 0.34
C VAL A 7 1.49 16.64 1.12
N THR A 8 2.67 16.48 0.53
CA THR A 8 3.84 15.90 1.21
C THR A 8 4.22 16.70 2.46
N ARG A 9 4.23 18.03 2.37
CA ARG A 9 4.55 18.90 3.51
C ARG A 9 3.52 18.78 4.64
N MET A 10 2.22 18.72 4.31
CA MET A 10 1.17 18.52 5.30
C MET A 10 1.33 17.18 6.01
N ALA A 11 1.58 16.10 5.25
CA ALA A 11 1.81 14.78 5.82
C ALA A 11 3.02 14.76 6.78
N ALA A 12 4.12 15.45 6.43
CA ALA A 12 5.30 15.59 7.30
C ALA A 12 5.01 16.37 8.61
N GLN A 13 3.95 17.18 8.64
CA GLN A 13 3.48 17.90 9.83
C GLN A 13 2.39 17.14 10.60
N GLY A 14 2.07 15.91 10.21
CA GLY A 14 0.98 15.12 10.81
C GLY A 14 -0.42 15.56 10.38
N ILE A 15 -0.54 16.38 9.34
CA ILE A 15 -1.80 16.82 8.75
C ILE A 15 -2.08 15.95 7.52
N GLU A 16 -3.06 15.07 7.63
CA GLU A 16 -3.49 14.22 6.52
C GLU A 16 -4.64 14.86 5.77
N LEU A 17 -4.47 14.98 4.47
CA LEU A 17 -5.50 15.38 3.52
C LEU A 17 -5.95 14.15 2.74
N TYR A 18 -7.25 14.00 2.53
CA TYR A 18 -7.80 12.85 1.79
C TYR A 18 -9.14 13.21 1.13
N PRO A 19 -9.52 12.57 0.02
CA PRO A 19 -10.85 12.71 -0.55
C PRO A 19 -11.88 11.97 0.31
N ASN A 20 -13.06 12.56 0.48
CA ASN A 20 -14.19 11.98 1.20
C ASN A 20 -15.50 12.42 0.51
N ASP A 21 -16.09 11.57 -0.32
CA ASP A 21 -17.35 11.82 -1.04
C ASP A 21 -17.40 13.19 -1.76
N GLY A 22 -16.35 13.50 -2.53
CA GLY A 22 -16.23 14.78 -3.25
C GLY A 22 -15.91 16.00 -2.35
N GLN A 23 -15.69 15.79 -1.06
CA GLN A 23 -15.16 16.77 -0.13
C GLN A 23 -13.69 16.48 0.21
N LEU A 24 -12.99 17.50 0.67
CA LEU A 24 -11.63 17.35 1.19
C LEU A 24 -11.72 17.07 2.69
N GLY A 25 -11.42 15.84 3.08
CA GLY A 25 -11.23 15.45 4.47
C GLY A 25 -9.87 15.90 4.98
N VAL A 26 -9.82 16.24 6.27
CA VAL A 26 -8.59 16.62 6.97
C VAL A 26 -8.54 15.91 8.31
N ARG A 27 -7.43 15.22 8.58
CA ARG A 27 -7.15 14.61 9.87
C ARG A 27 -5.86 15.19 10.41
N ALA A 28 -5.94 15.87 11.55
CA ALA A 28 -4.80 16.50 12.19
C ALA A 28 -5.02 16.54 13.71
N ALA A 29 -3.95 16.77 14.47
CA ALA A 29 -4.05 17.06 15.89
C ALA A 29 -4.86 18.34 16.15
N GLU A 30 -5.42 18.46 17.34
CA GLU A 30 -6.13 19.67 17.75
C GLU A 30 -5.21 20.90 17.64
N GLY A 31 -5.73 22.00 17.10
CA GLY A 31 -4.96 23.23 16.88
C GLY A 31 -4.02 23.24 15.66
N ALA A 32 -3.84 22.12 14.95
CA ALA A 32 -2.98 22.07 13.77
C ALA A 32 -3.54 22.85 12.56
N LEU A 33 -4.85 23.06 12.49
CA LEU A 33 -5.52 23.77 11.40
C LEU A 33 -5.65 25.27 11.70
N THR A 34 -4.63 26.03 11.34
CA THR A 34 -4.65 27.50 11.45
C THR A 34 -5.68 28.12 10.48
N PRO A 35 -6.21 29.32 10.77
CA PRO A 35 -7.11 30.02 9.85
C PRO A 35 -6.52 30.21 8.45
N GLN A 36 -5.21 30.46 8.36
CA GLN A 36 -4.48 30.60 7.10
C GLN A 36 -4.45 29.28 6.32
N LEU A 37 -4.19 28.16 7.00
CA LEU A 37 -4.22 26.84 6.37
C LEU A 37 -5.64 26.50 5.88
N ILE A 38 -6.67 26.75 6.69
CA ILE A 38 -8.06 26.52 6.29
C ILE A 38 -8.42 27.34 5.04
N ALA A 39 -8.03 28.63 5.01
CA ALA A 39 -8.26 29.47 3.83
C ALA A 39 -7.54 28.90 2.59
N HIS A 40 -6.29 28.46 2.73
CA HIS A 40 -5.53 27.84 1.65
C HIS A 40 -6.19 26.55 1.12
N LEU A 41 -6.60 25.65 2.02
CA LEU A 41 -7.30 24.41 1.66
C LEU A 41 -8.61 24.68 0.92
N ARG A 42 -9.35 25.73 1.32
CA ARG A 42 -10.58 26.14 0.63
C ARG A 42 -10.31 26.66 -0.78
N THR A 43 -9.29 27.51 -0.93
CA THR A 43 -8.90 28.08 -2.23
C THR A 43 -8.46 26.98 -3.21
N HIS A 44 -7.70 25.99 -2.74
CA HIS A 44 -7.16 24.91 -3.58
C HIS A 44 -7.94 23.60 -3.51
N LYS A 45 -9.19 23.62 -3.00
CA LYS A 45 -9.98 22.40 -2.78
C LYS A 45 -10.09 21.56 -4.05
N GLN A 46 -10.41 22.17 -5.19
CA GLN A 46 -10.60 21.44 -6.44
C GLN A 46 -9.28 20.85 -6.95
N ASP A 47 -8.18 21.60 -6.88
CA ASP A 47 -6.86 21.10 -7.27
C ASP A 47 -6.41 19.94 -6.39
N LEU A 48 -6.70 19.98 -5.08
CA LEU A 48 -6.41 18.90 -4.13
C LEU A 48 -7.24 17.64 -4.43
N LEU A 49 -8.52 17.80 -4.75
CA LEU A 49 -9.38 16.67 -5.13
C LEU A 49 -8.95 16.06 -6.46
N ALA A 50 -8.60 16.90 -7.45
CA ALA A 50 -8.06 16.45 -8.73
C ALA A 50 -6.73 15.71 -8.54
N TYR A 51 -5.86 16.21 -7.66
CA TYR A 51 -4.63 15.51 -7.30
C TYR A 51 -4.93 14.12 -6.73
N PHE A 52 -5.83 13.99 -5.75
CA PHE A 52 -6.13 12.67 -5.16
C PHE A 52 -6.85 11.71 -6.10
N ALA A 53 -7.51 12.21 -7.15
CA ALA A 53 -8.14 11.41 -8.18
C ALA A 53 -7.16 10.94 -9.28
N ALA A 54 -5.94 11.48 -9.31
CA ALA A 54 -4.94 11.18 -10.34
C ALA A 54 -4.04 10.00 -9.94
N SER A 55 -3.30 9.50 -10.92
CA SER A 55 -2.31 8.44 -10.79
C SER A 55 -1.13 8.71 -11.72
N ASP A 56 0.06 8.28 -11.33
CA ASP A 56 1.24 8.26 -12.19
C ASP A 56 1.43 6.87 -12.81
N THR A 57 2.01 6.80 -14.01
CA THR A 57 2.35 5.52 -14.66
C THR A 57 3.86 5.34 -14.79
N HIS A 58 4.32 4.11 -14.58
CA HIS A 58 5.72 3.73 -14.67
C HIS A 58 5.88 2.39 -15.39
N PRO A 59 7.00 2.16 -16.09
CA PRO A 59 7.31 0.83 -16.59
C PRO A 59 7.51 -0.16 -15.43
N LEU A 60 7.30 -1.45 -15.72
CA LEU A 60 7.68 -2.53 -14.80
C LEU A 60 9.21 -2.62 -14.70
N SER A 61 9.71 -3.07 -13.55
CA SER A 61 11.08 -3.54 -13.44
C SER A 61 11.28 -4.83 -14.25
N TYR A 62 12.52 -5.16 -14.62
CA TYR A 62 12.78 -6.42 -15.36
C TYR A 62 12.27 -7.66 -14.62
N ASN A 63 12.33 -7.68 -13.29
CA ASN A 63 11.80 -8.77 -12.47
C ASN A 63 10.27 -8.81 -12.50
N GLN A 64 9.61 -7.65 -12.44
CA GLN A 64 8.16 -7.58 -12.55
C GLN A 64 7.69 -8.00 -13.94
N THR A 65 8.42 -7.67 -15.01
CA THR A 65 8.10 -8.12 -16.37
C THR A 65 8.10 -9.64 -16.49
N GLY A 66 9.06 -10.33 -15.84
CA GLY A 66 9.07 -11.80 -15.79
C GLY A 66 7.83 -12.38 -15.10
N LEU A 67 7.49 -11.85 -13.93
CA LEU A 67 6.30 -12.26 -13.18
C LEU A 67 4.99 -11.96 -13.93
N TRP A 68 4.92 -10.82 -14.63
CA TRP A 68 3.78 -10.48 -15.47
C TRP A 68 3.62 -11.48 -16.62
N PHE A 69 4.72 -11.82 -17.31
CA PHE A 69 4.71 -12.81 -18.38
C PHE A 69 4.16 -14.15 -17.89
N GLU A 70 4.61 -14.64 -16.73
CA GLU A 70 4.09 -15.88 -16.14
C GLU A 70 2.59 -15.79 -15.81
N LEU A 71 2.14 -14.66 -15.25
CA LEU A 71 0.74 -14.43 -14.95
C LEU A 71 -0.16 -14.51 -16.21
N GLN A 72 0.33 -14.11 -17.38
CA GLN A 72 -0.42 -14.22 -18.64
C GLN A 72 -0.71 -15.68 -19.05
N PHE A 73 0.14 -16.64 -18.69
CA PHE A 73 -0.10 -18.06 -18.97
C PHE A 73 -1.00 -18.73 -17.94
N SER A 74 -1.08 -18.19 -16.72
CA SER A 74 -1.88 -18.76 -15.64
C SER A 74 -2.50 -17.65 -14.77
N PRO A 75 -3.53 -16.94 -15.27
CA PRO A 75 -4.13 -15.79 -14.57
C PRO A 75 -4.73 -16.15 -13.21
N GLU A 76 -5.16 -17.40 -13.04
CA GLU A 76 -5.75 -17.93 -11.79
C GLU A 76 -4.67 -18.46 -10.81
N SER A 77 -3.38 -18.35 -11.16
CA SER A 77 -2.30 -18.86 -10.31
C SER A 77 -2.18 -18.06 -9.02
N THR A 78 -2.08 -18.79 -7.91
CA THR A 78 -1.90 -18.23 -6.57
C THR A 78 -0.44 -18.27 -6.11
N GLN A 79 0.47 -18.79 -6.94
CA GLN A 79 1.88 -19.04 -6.57
C GLN A 79 2.63 -17.79 -6.12
N TYR A 80 2.19 -16.62 -6.58
CA TYR A 80 2.78 -15.31 -6.24
C TYR A 80 1.92 -14.50 -5.28
N HIS A 81 0.92 -15.11 -4.63
CA HIS A 81 0.23 -14.49 -3.52
C HIS A 81 1.13 -14.50 -2.28
N LEU A 82 1.40 -13.32 -1.74
CA LEU A 82 2.00 -13.16 -0.42
C LEU A 82 0.89 -12.92 0.58
N THR A 83 0.72 -13.86 1.50
CA THR A 83 -0.25 -13.75 2.60
C THR A 83 0.50 -13.83 3.92
N ASN A 84 0.43 -12.76 4.69
CA ASN A 84 0.96 -12.73 6.04
C ASN A 84 -0.19 -12.83 7.03
N VAL A 85 -0.12 -13.82 7.91
CA VAL A 85 -1.15 -14.09 8.93
C VAL A 85 -0.53 -13.91 10.31
N ALA A 86 -1.16 -13.12 11.15
CA ALA A 86 -0.77 -12.88 12.52
C ALA A 86 -1.96 -13.08 13.46
N ARG A 87 -1.79 -13.91 14.49
CA ARG A 87 -2.75 -14.02 15.59
C ARG A 87 -2.39 -13.01 16.67
N LEU A 88 -3.34 -12.14 17.00
CA LEU A 88 -3.17 -11.05 17.95
C LEU A 88 -3.88 -11.41 19.25
N PHE A 89 -3.13 -11.48 20.35
CA PHE A 89 -3.65 -11.77 21.70
C PHE A 89 -3.74 -10.48 22.53
N SER A 90 -4.55 -9.53 22.06
CA SER A 90 -4.72 -8.23 22.72
C SER A 90 -6.03 -7.59 22.28
N VAL A 91 -6.55 -6.66 23.09
CA VAL A 91 -7.65 -5.79 22.66
C VAL A 91 -7.14 -4.81 21.59
N VAL A 92 -7.71 -4.90 20.39
CA VAL A 92 -7.38 -4.03 19.25
C VAL A 92 -8.44 -2.95 19.10
N ASP A 93 -8.01 -1.69 19.05
CA ASP A 93 -8.87 -0.61 18.58
C ASP A 93 -8.89 -0.66 17.05
N VAL A 94 -9.96 -1.21 16.50
CA VAL A 94 -10.05 -1.49 15.06
C VAL A 94 -10.08 -0.20 14.24
N ALA A 95 -10.65 0.89 14.77
CA ALA A 95 -10.68 2.16 14.08
C ALA A 95 -9.26 2.76 13.97
N LEU A 96 -8.46 2.66 15.03
CA LEU A 96 -7.06 3.08 15.00
C LEU A 96 -6.20 2.16 14.13
N LEU A 97 -6.48 0.86 14.10
CA LEU A 97 -5.78 -0.09 13.22
C LEU A 97 -6.05 0.22 11.75
N GLN A 98 -7.32 0.44 11.37
CA GLN A 98 -7.68 0.82 10.01
C GLN A 98 -7.04 2.15 9.61
N GLN A 99 -6.99 3.13 10.52
CA GLN A 99 -6.26 4.38 10.29
C GLN A 99 -4.77 4.11 10.05
N ALA A 100 -4.11 3.31 10.90
CA ALA A 100 -2.70 2.99 10.76
C ALA A 100 -2.39 2.34 9.39
N PHE A 101 -3.25 1.44 8.92
CA PHE A 101 -3.14 0.88 7.57
C PHE A 101 -3.34 1.92 6.47
N GLN A 102 -4.30 2.83 6.60
CA GLN A 102 -4.46 3.92 5.62
C GLN A 102 -3.21 4.81 5.57
N ARG A 103 -2.60 5.12 6.72
CA ARG A 103 -1.35 5.88 6.77
C ARG A 103 -0.21 5.14 6.08
N LEU A 104 -0.14 3.82 6.28
CA LEU A 104 0.84 2.96 5.62
C LEU A 104 0.66 2.96 4.10
N VAL A 105 -0.58 2.84 3.60
CA VAL A 105 -0.90 2.92 2.15
C VAL A 105 -0.57 4.29 1.57
N ASN A 106 -0.86 5.37 2.30
CA ASN A 106 -0.51 6.73 1.86
C ASN A 106 1.03 6.91 1.76
N ARG A 107 1.75 6.34 2.73
CA ARG A 107 3.20 6.46 2.86
C ARG A 107 3.97 5.63 1.84
N HIS A 108 3.52 4.43 1.51
CA HIS A 108 4.17 3.52 0.57
C HIS A 108 3.39 3.44 -0.74
N PRO A 109 3.82 4.14 -1.81
CA PRO A 109 3.10 4.17 -3.08
C PRO A 109 2.83 2.78 -3.66
N ILE A 110 3.71 1.81 -3.40
CA ILE A 110 3.59 0.43 -3.89
C ILE A 110 2.33 -0.30 -3.38
N LEU A 111 1.80 0.08 -2.21
CA LEU A 111 0.57 -0.48 -1.63
C LEU A 111 -0.71 0.08 -2.25
N ARG A 112 -0.57 1.10 -3.10
CA ARG A 112 -1.63 1.73 -3.89
C ARG A 112 -1.27 1.73 -5.38
N THR A 113 -0.46 0.76 -5.79
CA THR A 113 -0.09 0.52 -7.19
C THR A 113 -0.97 -0.56 -7.78
N THR A 114 -1.58 -0.33 -8.94
CA THR A 114 -2.21 -1.36 -9.76
C THR A 114 -1.37 -1.64 -10.99
N ILE A 115 -1.65 -2.73 -11.70
CA ILE A 115 -1.02 -3.06 -12.98
C ILE A 115 -2.09 -2.95 -14.06
N ILE A 116 -1.83 -2.08 -15.03
CA ILE A 116 -2.71 -1.85 -16.17
C ILE A 116 -1.98 -2.23 -17.46
N GLU A 117 -2.73 -2.50 -18.51
CA GLU A 117 -2.18 -2.66 -19.86
C GLU A 117 -2.49 -1.43 -20.69
N SER A 118 -1.48 -0.88 -21.37
CA SER A 118 -1.62 0.21 -22.35
C SER A 118 -0.82 -0.16 -23.58
N ASP A 119 -1.45 -0.09 -24.76
CA ASP A 119 -0.82 -0.45 -26.05
C ASP A 119 -0.12 -1.83 -26.06
N GLY A 120 -0.72 -2.80 -25.37
CA GLY A 120 -0.18 -4.16 -25.25
C GLY A 120 1.03 -4.29 -24.32
N GLN A 121 1.34 -3.27 -23.52
CA GLN A 121 2.43 -3.28 -22.55
C GLN A 121 1.91 -3.09 -21.11
N PRO A 122 2.42 -3.86 -20.13
CA PRO A 122 2.07 -3.65 -18.73
C PRO A 122 2.73 -2.37 -18.20
N LEU A 123 1.99 -1.65 -17.37
CA LEU A 123 2.46 -0.48 -16.63
C LEU A 123 2.04 -0.56 -15.17
N LEU A 124 2.89 -0.07 -14.28
CA LEU A 124 2.52 0.22 -12.91
C LEU A 124 1.72 1.53 -12.89
N GLN A 125 0.51 1.51 -12.36
CA GLN A 125 -0.30 2.69 -12.11
C GLN A 125 -0.30 2.99 -10.61
N VAL A 126 0.31 4.10 -10.21
CA VAL A 126 0.49 4.52 -8.82
C VAL A 126 -0.56 5.58 -8.47
N HIS A 127 -1.62 5.19 -7.77
CA HIS A 127 -2.76 6.08 -7.44
C HIS A 127 -2.41 7.06 -6.35
N HIS A 128 -2.47 8.39 -6.55
CA HIS A 128 -2.08 9.37 -5.52
C HIS A 128 -2.78 9.18 -4.18
N TYR A 129 -4.01 8.70 -4.21
CA TYR A 129 -4.71 8.21 -3.03
C TYR A 129 -5.52 6.97 -3.38
N GLN A 130 -5.52 6.01 -2.46
CA GLN A 130 -6.38 4.85 -2.56
C GLN A 130 -6.82 4.45 -1.14
N PRO A 131 -8.13 4.30 -0.86
CA PRO A 131 -8.57 3.84 0.44
C PRO A 131 -8.10 2.40 0.65
N VAL A 132 -7.63 2.09 1.86
CA VAL A 132 -7.23 0.73 2.20
C VAL A 132 -8.42 -0.21 2.09
N ALA A 133 -8.24 -1.33 1.40
CA ALA A 133 -9.21 -2.42 1.36
C ALA A 133 -9.14 -3.20 2.68
N PHE A 134 -9.87 -2.73 3.68
CA PHE A 134 -9.89 -3.30 5.03
C PHE A 134 -11.25 -3.96 5.30
N THR A 135 -11.26 -5.28 5.42
CA THR A 135 -12.47 -6.07 5.66
C THR A 135 -12.44 -6.65 7.08
N GLN A 136 -13.51 -6.42 7.82
CA GLN A 136 -13.71 -6.93 9.18
C GLN A 136 -14.71 -8.06 9.18
N VAL A 137 -14.41 -9.13 9.91
CA VAL A 137 -15.30 -10.27 10.07
C VAL A 137 -15.43 -10.63 11.55
N ASP A 138 -16.68 -10.77 11.99
CA ASP A 138 -16.99 -11.40 13.26
C ASP A 138 -16.85 -12.92 13.11
N ALA A 139 -15.83 -13.49 13.74
CA ALA A 139 -15.55 -14.92 13.77
C ALA A 139 -15.79 -15.50 15.18
N SER A 140 -16.58 -14.81 16.01
CA SER A 140 -16.85 -15.24 17.39
C SER A 140 -17.56 -16.60 17.44
N ALA A 141 -18.45 -16.86 16.48
CA ALA A 141 -19.16 -18.13 16.33
C ALA A 141 -18.34 -19.23 15.63
N SER A 142 -17.29 -18.87 14.89
CA SER A 142 -16.54 -19.81 14.06
C SER A 142 -15.60 -20.70 14.87
N SER A 143 -15.42 -21.96 14.50
CA SER A 143 -14.33 -22.80 15.00
C SER A 143 -12.97 -22.31 14.48
N TRP A 144 -11.86 -22.83 15.02
CA TRP A 144 -10.54 -22.49 14.49
C TRP A 144 -10.31 -23.08 13.10
N ASP A 145 -10.82 -24.28 12.83
CA ASP A 145 -10.75 -24.92 11.51
C ASP A 145 -11.52 -24.12 10.46
N GLU A 146 -12.66 -23.53 10.84
CA GLU A 146 -13.43 -22.63 9.95
C GLU A 146 -12.68 -21.33 9.68
N ILE A 147 -12.00 -20.76 10.68
CA ILE A 147 -11.14 -19.57 10.50
C ILE A 147 -9.97 -19.90 9.57
N GLU A 148 -9.31 -21.04 9.76
CA GLU A 148 -8.21 -21.48 8.89
C GLU A 148 -8.69 -21.67 7.45
N ALA A 149 -9.80 -22.40 7.24
CA ALA A 149 -10.40 -22.58 5.92
C ALA A 149 -10.78 -21.24 5.26
N GLN A 150 -11.23 -20.26 6.05
CA GLN A 150 -11.55 -18.92 5.57
C GLN A 150 -10.31 -18.13 5.16
N VAL A 151 -9.21 -18.24 5.91
CA VAL A 151 -7.91 -17.64 5.56
C VAL A 151 -7.33 -18.30 4.30
N ASP A 152 -7.43 -19.62 4.18
CA ASP A 152 -6.98 -20.37 2.99
C ASP A 152 -7.80 -20.02 1.76
N ALA A 153 -9.13 -19.93 1.88
CA ALA A 153 -9.99 -19.49 0.79
C ALA A 153 -9.63 -18.05 0.36
N TYR A 154 -9.35 -17.18 1.33
CA TYR A 154 -8.92 -15.82 1.07
C TYR A 154 -7.55 -15.74 0.38
N HIS A 155 -6.59 -16.57 0.78
CA HIS A 155 -5.30 -16.72 0.11
C HIS A 155 -5.48 -17.19 -1.35
N ASN A 156 -6.31 -18.21 -1.56
CA ASN A 156 -6.49 -18.86 -2.86
C ASN A 156 -7.39 -18.09 -3.84
N ALA A 157 -8.15 -17.10 -3.39
CA ALA A 157 -8.89 -16.22 -4.30
C ALA A 157 -7.92 -15.49 -5.24
N PRO A 158 -8.18 -15.40 -6.56
CA PRO A 158 -7.33 -14.66 -7.50
C PRO A 158 -7.10 -13.21 -7.07
N PHE A 159 -5.93 -12.65 -7.42
CA PHE A 159 -5.60 -11.26 -7.14
C PHE A 159 -5.93 -10.35 -8.32
N ASP A 160 -6.87 -9.43 -8.14
CA ASP A 160 -7.21 -8.43 -9.17
C ASP A 160 -6.23 -7.25 -9.13
N LEU A 161 -5.07 -7.44 -9.75
CA LEU A 161 -4.01 -6.45 -9.82
C LEU A 161 -4.39 -5.18 -10.59
N ALA A 162 -5.44 -5.20 -11.40
CA ALA A 162 -5.90 -4.03 -12.13
C ALA A 162 -6.62 -3.03 -11.21
N ASN A 163 -7.24 -3.50 -10.13
CA ASN A 163 -8.05 -2.65 -9.25
C ASN A 163 -7.45 -2.44 -7.86
N ARG A 164 -6.83 -3.47 -7.27
CA ARG A 164 -6.28 -3.42 -5.91
C ARG A 164 -5.05 -4.30 -5.79
N SER A 165 -4.06 -3.84 -5.02
CA SER A 165 -2.82 -4.57 -4.79
C SER A 165 -2.61 -5.01 -3.35
N PHE A 166 -3.35 -4.42 -2.42
CA PHE A 166 -3.17 -4.65 -0.99
C PHE A 166 -4.52 -4.74 -0.29
N HIS A 167 -4.72 -5.87 0.39
CA HIS A 167 -5.93 -6.13 1.15
C HIS A 167 -5.57 -6.52 2.58
N VAL A 168 -6.42 -6.08 3.50
CA VAL A 168 -6.35 -6.38 4.92
C VAL A 168 -7.62 -7.07 5.35
N TYR A 169 -7.49 -8.17 6.06
CA TYR A 169 -8.59 -8.95 6.61
C TYR A 169 -8.40 -9.09 8.11
N LEU A 170 -9.39 -8.68 8.91
CA LEU A 170 -9.37 -8.82 10.36
C LEU A 170 -10.52 -9.70 10.80
N LEU A 171 -10.23 -10.93 11.21
CA LEU A 171 -11.19 -11.81 11.86
C LEU A 171 -11.11 -11.61 13.37
N THR A 172 -12.24 -11.34 14.02
CA THR A 172 -12.31 -11.19 15.47
C THR A 172 -12.94 -12.43 16.09
N LYS A 173 -12.14 -13.22 16.82
CA LYS A 173 -12.61 -14.42 17.52
C LYS A 173 -13.14 -14.08 18.92
N ARG A 174 -12.45 -13.17 19.62
CA ARG A 174 -12.84 -12.64 20.94
C ARG A 174 -12.39 -11.18 21.05
N PRO A 175 -12.87 -10.40 22.04
CA PRO A 175 -12.47 -9.01 22.20
C PRO A 175 -10.95 -8.78 22.34
N ASN A 176 -10.19 -9.80 22.74
CA ASN A 176 -8.74 -9.79 22.88
C ASN A 176 -8.04 -10.80 21.98
N GLU A 177 -8.72 -11.31 20.95
CA GLU A 177 -8.18 -12.36 20.08
C GLU A 177 -8.64 -12.18 18.64
N HIS A 178 -7.68 -11.89 17.77
CA HIS A 178 -7.92 -11.60 16.37
C HIS A 178 -6.96 -12.37 15.46
N VAL A 179 -7.35 -12.58 14.22
CA VAL A 179 -6.48 -13.00 13.13
C VAL A 179 -6.42 -11.86 12.12
N LEU A 180 -5.23 -11.27 11.99
CA LEU A 180 -4.93 -10.24 11.01
C LEU A 180 -4.25 -10.90 9.81
N VAL A 181 -4.82 -10.71 8.63
CA VAL A 181 -4.28 -11.17 7.36
C VAL A 181 -3.96 -9.95 6.49
N MET A 182 -2.77 -9.91 5.94
CA MET A 182 -2.36 -8.98 4.89
C MET A 182 -2.09 -9.78 3.63
N LYS A 183 -2.78 -9.45 2.54
CA LYS A 183 -2.65 -10.14 1.26
C LYS A 183 -2.28 -9.16 0.16
N LEU A 184 -1.29 -9.55 -0.63
CA LEU A 184 -0.72 -8.77 -1.73
C LEU A 184 -0.01 -9.69 -2.73
N HIS A 185 0.31 -9.17 -3.90
CA HIS A 185 1.03 -9.93 -4.92
C HIS A 185 2.54 -9.71 -4.84
N HIS A 186 3.34 -10.76 -5.06
CA HIS A 186 4.80 -10.72 -4.96
C HIS A 186 5.46 -9.75 -5.96
N MET A 187 4.76 -9.38 -7.04
CA MET A 187 5.19 -8.30 -7.95
C MET A 187 5.37 -6.94 -7.26
N LEU A 188 4.71 -6.73 -6.12
CA LEU A 188 4.66 -5.43 -5.44
C LEU A 188 5.38 -5.45 -4.09
N LEU A 189 5.83 -6.61 -3.63
CA LEU A 189 6.49 -6.72 -2.34
C LEU A 189 7.39 -7.95 -2.27
N ASP A 190 8.48 -7.81 -1.53
CA ASP A 190 9.34 -8.91 -1.14
C ASP A 190 9.35 -9.10 0.39
N GLY A 191 10.06 -10.14 0.86
CA GLY A 191 10.14 -10.44 2.29
C GLY A 191 10.75 -9.31 3.13
N ARG A 192 11.70 -8.54 2.57
CA ARG A 192 12.32 -7.41 3.28
C ARG A 192 11.31 -6.27 3.46
N SER A 193 10.58 -5.94 2.41
CA SER A 193 9.55 -4.89 2.41
C SER A 193 8.40 -5.26 3.35
N MET A 194 8.06 -6.54 3.47
CA MET A 194 7.08 -7.01 4.48
C MET A 194 7.53 -6.71 5.91
N SER A 195 8.81 -6.90 6.24
CA SER A 195 9.33 -6.58 7.59
C SER A 195 9.26 -5.08 7.90
N ILE A 196 9.49 -4.22 6.90
CA ILE A 196 9.36 -2.77 7.01
C ILE A 196 7.89 -2.42 7.28
N ILE A 197 6.98 -2.94 6.46
CA ILE A 197 5.53 -2.74 6.59
C ILE A 197 5.03 -3.10 7.99
N GLN A 198 5.40 -4.27 8.51
CA GLN A 198 4.98 -4.72 9.83
C GLN A 198 5.50 -3.80 10.95
N SER A 199 6.78 -3.41 10.87
CA SER A 199 7.39 -2.51 11.84
C SER A 199 6.73 -1.13 11.85
N GLU A 200 6.53 -0.54 10.67
CA GLU A 200 5.90 0.77 10.51
C GLU A 200 4.42 0.74 10.88
N LEU A 201 3.67 -0.33 10.55
CA LEU A 201 2.28 -0.50 10.97
C LEU A 201 2.14 -0.47 12.50
N ARG A 202 3.00 -1.21 13.19
CA ARG A 202 3.04 -1.22 14.66
C ARG A 202 3.29 0.19 15.21
N GLU A 203 4.26 0.90 14.66
CA GLU A 203 4.60 2.26 15.08
C GLU A 203 3.45 3.24 14.81
N LEU A 204 2.82 3.17 13.65
CA LEU A 204 1.66 4.00 13.28
C LEU A 204 0.46 3.75 14.22
N TYR A 205 0.18 2.49 14.55
CA TYR A 205 -0.89 2.12 15.48
C TYR A 205 -0.61 2.62 16.90
N LEU A 206 0.60 2.40 17.42
CA LEU A 206 0.97 2.85 18.76
C LEU A 206 1.02 4.38 18.86
N ALA A 207 1.45 5.06 17.80
CA ALA A 207 1.46 6.51 17.72
C ALA A 207 0.03 7.08 17.78
N ALA A 208 -0.88 6.52 16.96
CA ALA A 208 -2.28 6.92 16.96
C ALA A 208 -2.94 6.68 18.33
N LYS A 209 -2.69 5.52 18.95
CA LYS A 209 -3.20 5.18 20.29
C LYS A 209 -2.72 6.13 21.38
N SER A 210 -1.48 6.63 21.26
CA SER A 210 -0.87 7.55 22.23
C SER A 210 -1.01 9.01 21.84
N GLN A 211 -1.82 9.33 20.80
CA GLN A 211 -2.02 10.68 20.27
C GLN A 211 -0.72 11.42 19.94
N ARG A 212 0.30 10.69 19.49
CA ARG A 212 1.59 11.23 19.07
C ARG A 212 1.77 11.09 17.57
N VAL A 213 2.71 11.85 17.02
CA VAL A 213 3.17 11.65 15.64
C VAL A 213 4.05 10.39 15.59
N ALA A 214 3.86 9.57 14.55
CA ALA A 214 4.68 8.39 14.32
C ALA A 214 6.10 8.80 13.93
N SER A 215 7.11 8.17 14.53
CA SER A 215 8.52 8.44 14.21
C SER A 215 9.02 7.40 13.20
N LEU A 216 8.82 7.69 11.92
CA LEU A 216 9.25 6.82 10.82
C LEU A 216 10.44 7.41 10.07
N PRO A 217 11.33 6.57 9.51
CA PRO A 217 12.45 7.06 8.70
C PRO A 217 11.97 7.84 7.48
N THR A 218 12.80 8.72 6.93
CA THR A 218 12.46 9.36 5.65
C THR A 218 12.58 8.33 4.53
N ILE A 219 11.64 8.34 3.57
CA ILE A 219 11.77 7.54 2.35
C ILE A 219 12.66 8.34 1.40
N GLU A 220 13.84 7.81 1.10
CA GLU A 220 14.86 8.50 0.29
C GLU A 220 14.70 8.26 -1.22
N ALA A 221 14.05 7.16 -1.60
CA ALA A 221 13.81 6.80 -2.98
C ALA A 221 12.51 6.01 -3.12
N THR A 222 11.85 6.21 -4.24
CA THR A 222 10.65 5.49 -4.68
C THR A 222 11.05 4.27 -5.53
N TYR A 223 10.13 3.32 -5.64
CA TYR A 223 10.36 2.18 -6.51
C TYR A 223 10.42 2.58 -8.00
N GLY A 224 9.72 3.63 -8.41
CA GLY A 224 9.82 4.18 -9.77
C GLY A 224 11.23 4.70 -10.09
N GLU A 225 11.88 5.38 -9.13
CA GLU A 225 13.29 5.80 -9.27
C GLU A 225 14.24 4.61 -9.35
N TYR A 226 13.98 3.54 -8.58
CA TYR A 226 14.72 2.28 -8.70
C TYR A 226 14.57 1.66 -10.09
N VAL A 227 13.37 1.65 -10.68
CA VAL A 227 13.15 1.12 -12.04
C VAL A 227 13.92 1.92 -13.07
N ALA A 228 13.89 3.26 -13.00
CA ALA A 228 14.65 4.12 -13.90
C ALA A 228 16.17 3.86 -13.79
N TRP A 229 16.69 3.70 -12.57
CA TRP A 229 18.08 3.31 -12.34
C TRP A 229 18.41 1.91 -12.89
N GLN A 230 17.52 0.93 -12.70
CA GLN A 230 17.73 -0.42 -13.23
C GLN A 230 17.84 -0.40 -14.76
N GLN A 231 17.00 0.40 -15.43
CA GLN A 231 17.04 0.56 -16.89
C GLN A 231 18.38 1.13 -17.35
N SER A 232 18.87 2.21 -16.71
CA SER A 232 20.17 2.78 -17.09
C SER A 232 21.33 1.79 -16.92
N VAL A 233 21.31 0.96 -15.87
CA VAL A 233 22.33 -0.09 -15.68
C VAL A 233 22.25 -1.17 -16.77
N MET A 234 21.04 -1.55 -17.20
CA MET A 234 20.86 -2.54 -18.27
C MET A 234 21.26 -1.98 -19.65
N GLU A 235 21.06 -0.70 -19.90
CA GLU A 235 21.56 -0.03 -21.11
C GLU A 235 23.09 0.01 -21.15
N GLU A 236 23.73 0.38 -20.02
CA GLU A 236 25.18 0.52 -19.95
C GLU A 236 25.91 -0.85 -19.96
N ARG A 237 25.40 -1.82 -19.18
CA ARG A 237 26.14 -3.06 -18.86
C ARG A 237 25.40 -4.35 -19.22
N GLY A 238 24.16 -4.25 -19.73
CA GLY A 238 23.29 -5.41 -19.89
C GLY A 238 23.85 -6.47 -20.84
N GLU A 239 24.52 -6.07 -21.92
CA GLU A 239 25.07 -7.06 -22.86
C GLU A 239 26.23 -7.84 -22.26
N ALA A 240 27.18 -7.15 -21.60
CA ALA A 240 28.28 -7.81 -20.92
C ALA A 240 27.79 -8.78 -19.83
N LEU A 241 26.77 -8.39 -19.06
CA LEU A 241 26.14 -9.26 -18.06
C LEU A 241 25.47 -10.48 -18.70
N ARG A 242 24.76 -10.31 -19.82
CA ARG A 242 24.15 -11.42 -20.56
C ARG A 242 25.18 -12.39 -21.11
N THR A 243 26.28 -11.90 -21.69
CA THR A 243 27.37 -12.74 -22.19
C THR A 243 27.94 -13.59 -21.05
N TYR A 244 28.28 -12.98 -19.92
CA TYR A 244 28.80 -13.70 -18.77
C TYR A 244 27.90 -14.88 -18.36
N TRP A 245 26.59 -14.64 -18.20
CA TRP A 245 25.65 -15.70 -17.76
C TRP A 245 25.38 -16.78 -18.82
N ARG A 246 25.62 -16.53 -20.11
CA ARG A 246 25.51 -17.56 -21.16
C ARG A 246 26.74 -18.45 -21.24
N GLU A 247 27.89 -17.98 -20.76
CA GLU A 247 29.17 -18.70 -20.80
C GLU A 247 29.47 -19.47 -19.50
N GLN A 248 28.61 -19.36 -18.49
CA GLN A 248 28.61 -20.24 -17.30
C GLN A 248 27.92 -21.56 -17.60
#